data_AF-A0A7C7SDU4-F1
#
_entry.id   AF-A0A7C7SDU4-F1
#
_cell.length_a   1.000
_cell.length_b   1.000
_cell.length_c   1.000
_cell.angle_alpha   90.00
_cell.angle_beta   90.00
_cell.angle_gamma   90.00
#
_symmetry.space_group_name_H-M   'P 1'
#
loop_
_entity.id
_entity.type
_entity.pdbx_description
1 polymer ?
#
loop_
_entity_poly.entity_id
_entity_poly.type
_entity_poly.pdbx_seq_one_letter_code
_entity_poly.pdbx_strand_id
1 'polypeptide(L)'
;MRRWVIAVAVCVWAGLGPTTVQVSQAGQLPEDVHPVSRSRLPPVDRAELDATRREAYDAAMRDAGSTGAPQSAAALRLHGSGTDLRFSGPLGRRLTELAILTTAREHDQPYEWALHELDALAVGLDEALIDVVRHRKPITGVGDPEAIILEVGRELFTTRRLDPDTYARALATLGKTNLVDLIDLMGRYASTGATLTAFNQQMPMGWRQSLPLSFTYPDDIHLDSRSRLPLRPGPYRTSVSALYGRMASPGGIGPFQIRAYGQGPSSLESRVGERLMMLAVLVTARAHDSQYDWTMHEPTAVAAGLQPEVIEIVRDRRPSTGLDENDAALVDFARELFADYNVAADTYARAAEAFGETDLVDLVALMGAHAADAAVLAAFDQQLPEGVDPRLPLP
;
A
#
# COMPACT_ATOMS: atom_id res chain seq x y z
N MET A 1 -23.85 50.41 -53.31
CA MET A 1 -23.43 49.04 -53.64
C MET A 1 -22.12 48.73 -52.91
N ARG A 2 -22.19 48.05 -51.77
CA ARG A 2 -21.03 47.46 -51.07
C ARG A 2 -21.51 46.12 -50.50
N ARG A 3 -21.01 45.03 -51.09
CA ARG A 3 -21.32 43.65 -50.73
C ARG A 3 -20.43 43.24 -49.55
N TRP A 4 -21.06 42.71 -48.51
CA TRP A 4 -20.40 42.08 -47.38
C TRP A 4 -19.94 40.68 -47.80
N VAL A 5 -18.64 40.40 -47.63
CA VAL A 5 -18.08 39.06 -47.81
C VAL A 5 -18.10 38.39 -46.45
N ILE A 6 -18.92 37.34 -46.32
CA ILE A 6 -18.94 36.44 -45.16
C ILE A 6 -17.79 35.46 -45.35
N ALA A 7 -16.78 35.54 -44.48
CA ALA A 7 -15.71 34.55 -44.39
C ALA A 7 -16.23 33.33 -43.62
N VAL A 8 -16.37 32.20 -44.32
CA VAL A 8 -16.63 30.89 -43.71
C VAL A 8 -15.28 30.33 -43.25
N ALA A 9 -15.06 30.30 -41.94
CA ALA A 9 -13.95 29.59 -41.34
C ALA A 9 -14.26 28.08 -41.36
N VAL A 10 -13.51 27.34 -42.19
CA VAL A 10 -13.50 25.87 -42.17
C VAL A 10 -12.57 25.45 -41.05
N CYS A 11 -13.14 25.05 -39.90
CA CYS A 11 -12.39 24.37 -38.84
C CYS A 11 -12.06 22.96 -39.31
N VAL A 12 -10.81 22.74 -39.73
CA VAL A 12 -10.25 21.41 -39.95
C VAL A 12 -10.09 20.73 -38.60
N TRP A 13 -10.96 19.75 -38.32
CA TRP A 13 -10.77 18.79 -37.24
C TRP A 13 -9.50 17.98 -37.53
N ALA A 14 -8.45 18.19 -36.74
CA ALA A 14 -7.31 17.27 -36.69
C ALA A 14 -7.80 15.96 -36.06
N GLY A 15 -7.74 14.88 -36.83
CA GLY A 15 -8.23 13.57 -36.43
C GLY A 15 -7.53 13.06 -35.17
N LEU A 16 -8.34 12.58 -34.23
CA LEU A 16 -7.92 11.61 -33.23
C LEU A 16 -7.44 10.36 -33.99
N GLY A 17 -6.13 10.12 -33.99
CA GLY A 17 -5.59 8.84 -34.44
C GLY A 17 -6.19 7.72 -33.60
N PRO A 18 -6.42 6.52 -34.15
CA PRO A 18 -6.89 5.41 -33.36
C PRO A 18 -5.84 5.14 -32.26
N THR A 19 -6.25 5.28 -31.00
CA THR A 19 -5.55 4.67 -29.87
C THR A 19 -5.54 3.18 -30.14
N THR A 20 -4.44 2.68 -30.68
CA THR A 20 -4.16 1.26 -30.69
C THR A 20 -4.08 0.84 -29.22
N VAL A 21 -5.16 0.24 -28.72
CA VAL A 21 -5.07 -0.66 -27.58
C VAL A 21 -4.02 -1.69 -27.99
N GLN A 22 -2.82 -1.58 -27.42
CA GLN A 22 -1.84 -2.65 -27.49
C GLN A 22 -2.46 -3.79 -26.68
N VAL A 23 -3.23 -4.63 -27.37
CA VAL A 23 -3.51 -5.97 -26.88
C VAL A 23 -2.16 -6.65 -26.87
N SER A 24 -1.48 -6.66 -25.72
CA SER A 24 -0.36 -7.55 -25.47
C SER A 24 -0.79 -8.93 -25.95
N GLN A 25 -0.04 -9.54 -26.88
CA GLN A 25 -0.33 -10.88 -27.34
C GLN A 25 -0.47 -11.77 -26.10
N ALA A 26 -1.66 -12.32 -25.87
CA ALA A 26 -1.92 -13.20 -24.74
C ALA A 26 -0.86 -14.31 -24.73
N GLY A 27 0.05 -14.25 -23.74
CA GLY A 27 1.14 -15.22 -23.56
C GLY A 27 2.57 -14.69 -23.66
N GLN A 28 2.82 -13.49 -24.21
CA GLN A 28 4.18 -12.93 -24.24
C GLN A 28 4.43 -12.02 -23.04
N LEU A 29 5.44 -12.35 -22.24
CA LEU A 29 5.89 -11.54 -21.11
C LEU A 29 6.47 -10.20 -21.59
N PRO A 30 6.33 -9.11 -20.81
CA PRO A 30 7.06 -7.87 -21.04
C PRO A 30 8.58 -8.11 -21.12
N GLU A 31 9.29 -7.27 -21.89
CA GLU A 31 10.73 -7.44 -22.14
C GLU A 31 11.58 -7.35 -20.86
N ASP A 32 11.14 -6.54 -19.90
CA ASP A 32 11.78 -6.34 -18.60
C ASP A 32 11.39 -7.41 -17.55
N VAL A 33 10.56 -8.39 -17.92
CA VAL A 33 10.12 -9.48 -17.03
C VAL A 33 10.92 -10.75 -17.30
N HIS A 34 11.53 -11.29 -16.25
CA HIS A 34 12.31 -12.51 -16.31
C HIS A 34 11.40 -13.75 -16.47
N PRO A 35 11.67 -14.66 -17.43
CA PRO A 35 10.71 -15.71 -17.81
C PRO A 35 10.43 -16.76 -16.73
N VAL A 36 11.39 -17.04 -15.85
CA VAL A 36 11.25 -18.08 -14.80
C VAL A 36 10.51 -17.57 -13.57
N SER A 37 10.96 -16.45 -12.98
CA SER A 37 10.31 -15.81 -11.83
C SER A 37 9.04 -15.06 -12.21
N ARG A 38 8.87 -14.74 -13.50
CA ARG A 38 7.74 -14.01 -14.04
C ARG A 38 7.55 -12.63 -13.40
N SER A 39 8.66 -12.04 -12.97
CA SER A 39 8.76 -10.66 -12.47
C SER A 39 10.03 -10.02 -12.99
N ARG A 40 10.22 -8.72 -12.73
CA ARG A 40 11.43 -7.98 -13.09
C ARG A 40 12.69 -8.39 -12.34
N LEU A 41 12.57 -9.27 -11.35
CA LEU A 41 13.69 -9.84 -10.60
C LEU A 41 13.96 -11.27 -11.07
N PRO A 42 15.23 -11.71 -11.13
CA PRO A 42 15.53 -13.11 -11.41
C PRO A 42 15.05 -14.02 -10.26
N PRO A 43 14.93 -15.34 -10.46
CA PRO A 43 14.68 -16.27 -9.36
C PRO A 43 15.68 -16.10 -8.23
N VAL A 44 15.20 -16.23 -6.99
CA VAL A 44 16.03 -16.17 -5.80
C VAL A 44 16.92 -17.41 -5.77
N ASP A 45 18.24 -17.22 -5.69
CA ASP A 45 19.17 -18.31 -5.37
C ASP A 45 19.19 -18.53 -3.85
N ARG A 46 18.58 -19.64 -3.42
CA ARG A 46 18.55 -20.05 -2.01
C ARG A 46 19.95 -20.14 -1.39
N ALA A 47 21.00 -20.46 -2.17
CA ALA A 47 22.36 -20.58 -1.66
C ALA A 47 22.97 -19.22 -1.27
N GLU A 48 22.48 -18.12 -1.84
CA GLU A 48 22.94 -16.76 -1.55
C GLU A 48 22.27 -16.13 -0.32
N LEU A 49 21.20 -16.74 0.19
CA LEU A 49 20.46 -16.24 1.34
C LEU A 49 21.16 -16.59 2.66
N ASP A 50 21.08 -15.70 3.65
CA ASP A 50 21.46 -16.02 5.03
C ASP A 50 20.47 -16.98 5.71
N ALA A 51 20.73 -17.39 6.95
CA ALA A 51 19.91 -18.37 7.64
C ALA A 51 18.43 -17.95 7.76
N THR A 52 18.17 -16.71 8.18
CA THR A 52 16.81 -16.18 8.36
C THR A 52 16.09 -16.08 7.03
N ARG A 53 16.74 -15.58 5.98
CA ARG A 53 16.13 -15.49 4.64
C ARG A 53 15.93 -16.87 4.01
N ARG A 54 16.79 -17.86 4.29
CA ARG A 54 16.56 -19.26 3.86
C ARG A 54 15.32 -19.86 4.51
N GLU A 55 15.08 -19.60 5.78
CA GLU A 55 13.85 -20.06 6.45
C GLU A 55 12.60 -19.43 5.83
N ALA A 56 12.65 -18.12 5.54
CA ALA A 56 11.58 -17.42 4.84
C ALA A 56 11.35 -17.96 3.41
N TYR A 57 12.43 -18.23 2.67
CA TYR A 57 12.37 -18.91 1.38
C TYR A 57 11.71 -20.29 1.48
N ASP A 58 12.15 -21.12 2.43
CA ASP A 58 11.62 -22.47 2.62
C ASP A 58 10.14 -22.45 3.03
N ALA A 59 9.71 -21.44 3.80
CA ALA A 59 8.30 -21.22 4.11
C ALA A 59 7.50 -20.84 2.87
N ALA A 60 7.96 -19.85 2.09
CA ALA A 60 7.30 -19.44 0.85
C ALA A 60 7.19 -20.59 -0.17
N MET A 61 8.20 -21.47 -0.24
CA MET A 61 8.17 -22.65 -1.10
C MET A 61 7.14 -23.70 -0.67
N ARG A 62 6.87 -23.83 0.64
CA ARG A 62 5.81 -24.73 1.12
C ARG A 62 4.43 -24.22 0.74
N ASP A 63 4.22 -22.91 0.82
CA ASP A 63 2.94 -22.27 0.49
C ASP A 63 2.68 -22.22 -1.03
N ALA A 64 3.73 -22.12 -1.85
CA ALA A 64 3.61 -22.08 -3.31
C ALA A 64 3.05 -23.39 -3.94
N GLY A 65 3.00 -24.50 -3.19
CA GLY A 65 2.46 -25.77 -3.67
C GLY A 65 3.12 -26.27 -4.97
N SER A 66 2.32 -26.77 -5.92
CA SER A 66 2.80 -27.37 -7.19
C SER A 66 3.23 -26.36 -8.28
N THR A 67 3.25 -25.06 -7.99
CA THR A 67 3.56 -24.00 -8.98
C THR A 67 5.05 -23.80 -9.25
N GLY A 68 5.93 -24.44 -8.48
CA GLY A 68 7.35 -24.62 -8.81
C GLY A 68 8.27 -23.40 -8.62
N ALA A 69 7.75 -22.23 -8.24
CA ALA A 69 8.56 -21.07 -7.81
C ALA A 69 7.78 -20.19 -6.84
N PRO A 70 8.43 -19.55 -5.85
CA PRO A 70 7.75 -18.62 -4.98
C PRO A 70 7.58 -17.32 -5.78
N GLN A 71 6.40 -17.13 -6.37
CA GLN A 71 6.06 -15.97 -7.22
C GLN A 71 5.29 -14.90 -6.42
N SER A 72 5.32 -15.00 -5.09
CA SER A 72 4.60 -14.10 -4.17
C SER A 72 5.42 -12.86 -3.81
N ALA A 73 4.76 -11.85 -3.25
CA ALA A 73 5.42 -10.67 -2.68
C ALA A 73 6.47 -11.03 -1.62
N ALA A 74 6.26 -12.12 -0.86
CA ALA A 74 7.24 -12.63 0.10
C ALA A 74 8.54 -13.07 -0.57
N ALA A 75 8.45 -13.68 -1.76
CA ALA A 75 9.61 -14.12 -2.52
C ALA A 75 10.42 -12.94 -3.08
N LEU A 76 9.73 -11.94 -3.61
CA LEU A 76 10.36 -10.71 -4.13
C LEU A 76 11.17 -9.99 -3.04
N ARG A 77 10.66 -9.97 -1.81
CA ARG A 77 11.37 -9.38 -0.65
C ARG A 77 12.68 -10.09 -0.28
N LEU A 78 12.88 -11.35 -0.67
CA LEU A 78 14.12 -12.08 -0.38
C LEU A 78 15.35 -11.50 -1.10
N HIS A 79 15.14 -10.71 -2.16
CA HIS A 79 16.21 -9.96 -2.83
C HIS A 79 16.69 -8.74 -2.04
N GLY A 80 15.97 -8.35 -0.98
CA GLY A 80 16.33 -7.27 -0.07
C GLY A 80 17.44 -7.66 0.90
N SER A 81 17.83 -6.71 1.73
CA SER A 81 18.93 -6.89 2.70
C SER A 81 18.55 -7.76 3.89
N GLY A 82 17.26 -7.88 4.20
CA GLY A 82 16.76 -8.58 5.40
C GLY A 82 17.03 -7.83 6.72
N THR A 83 17.47 -6.57 6.65
CA THR A 83 17.74 -5.74 7.82
C THR A 83 16.47 -5.07 8.36
N ASP A 84 16.58 -4.43 9.52
CA ASP A 84 15.58 -3.44 9.94
C ASP A 84 15.65 -2.24 8.98
N LEU A 85 14.77 -2.22 7.97
CA LEU A 85 14.77 -1.22 6.91
C LEU A 85 14.60 0.22 7.41
N ARG A 86 13.97 0.40 8.58
CA ARG A 86 13.79 1.72 9.20
C ARG A 86 15.08 2.21 9.84
N PHE A 87 15.79 1.34 10.56
CA PHE A 87 16.91 1.78 11.41
C PHE A 87 18.29 1.45 10.85
N SER A 88 18.42 0.35 10.11
CA SER A 88 19.69 -0.27 9.72
C SER A 88 19.77 -0.64 8.24
N GLY A 89 18.82 -0.15 7.43
CA GLY A 89 18.77 -0.40 6.00
C GLY A 89 19.98 0.19 5.24
N PRO A 90 20.51 -0.50 4.21
CA PRO A 90 21.66 -0.04 3.42
C PRO A 90 21.40 1.25 2.63
N LEU A 91 20.14 1.60 2.37
CA LEU A 91 19.73 2.86 1.74
C LEU A 91 20.16 4.11 2.54
N GLY A 92 20.36 3.95 3.85
CA GLY A 92 20.74 5.03 4.75
C GLY A 92 19.56 5.89 5.21
N ARG A 93 19.65 6.40 6.44
CA ARG A 93 18.52 7.02 7.15
C ARG A 93 17.87 8.19 6.40
N ARG A 94 18.66 9.06 5.78
CA ARG A 94 18.11 10.24 5.08
C ARG A 94 17.17 9.86 3.93
N LEU A 95 17.51 8.83 3.15
CA LEU A 95 16.69 8.36 2.04
C LEU A 95 15.54 7.46 2.53
N THR A 96 15.74 6.70 3.61
CA THR A 96 14.66 6.00 4.32
C THR A 96 13.57 6.99 4.76
N GLU A 97 13.91 8.11 5.40
CA GLU A 97 12.92 9.10 5.82
C GLU A 97 12.23 9.79 4.62
N LEU A 98 12.95 10.05 3.52
CA LEU A 98 12.34 10.56 2.29
C LEU A 98 11.29 9.60 1.73
N ALA A 99 11.60 8.30 1.70
CA ALA A 99 10.66 7.27 1.26
C ALA A 99 9.41 7.22 2.15
N ILE A 100 9.59 7.30 3.47
CA ILE A 100 8.48 7.29 4.43
C ILE A 100 7.60 8.54 4.27
N LEU A 101 8.20 9.73 4.17
CA LEU A 101 7.44 10.97 3.92
C LEU A 101 6.67 10.92 2.60
N THR A 102 7.27 10.34 1.56
CA THR A 102 6.60 10.14 0.27
C THR A 102 5.38 9.23 0.43
N THR A 103 5.54 8.07 1.07
CA THR A 103 4.43 7.16 1.38
C THR A 103 3.34 7.84 2.22
N ALA A 104 3.71 8.51 3.31
CA ALA A 104 2.78 9.22 4.18
C ALA A 104 2.01 10.29 3.42
N ARG A 105 2.66 11.00 2.49
CA ARG A 105 1.97 11.98 1.65
C ARG A 105 1.02 11.31 0.67
N GLU A 106 1.43 10.27 -0.04
CA GLU A 106 0.57 9.65 -1.06
C GLU A 106 -0.64 8.93 -0.46
N HIS A 107 -0.61 8.63 0.84
CA HIS A 107 -1.76 8.11 1.59
C HIS A 107 -2.42 9.16 2.50
N ASP A 108 -2.06 10.44 2.39
CA ASP A 108 -2.56 11.52 3.25
C ASP A 108 -2.57 11.17 4.75
N GLN A 109 -1.47 10.61 5.27
CA GLN A 109 -1.30 10.14 6.66
C GLN A 109 -0.63 11.19 7.57
N PRO A 110 -1.39 12.02 8.27
CA PRO A 110 -0.87 13.11 9.09
C PRO A 110 -0.08 12.65 10.32
N TYR A 111 -0.48 11.55 10.98
CA TYR A 111 0.21 11.02 12.14
C TYR A 111 1.61 10.53 11.80
N GLU A 112 1.70 9.74 10.74
CA GLU A 112 2.98 9.26 10.21
C GLU A 112 3.85 10.42 9.73
N TRP A 113 3.29 11.34 8.95
CA TRP A 113 3.99 12.51 8.44
C TRP A 113 4.66 13.33 9.54
N ALA A 114 3.92 13.72 10.57
CA ALA A 114 4.45 14.64 11.58
C ALA A 114 5.57 14.05 12.43
N LEU A 115 5.56 12.72 12.63
CA LEU A 115 6.68 12.02 13.28
C LEU A 115 7.90 12.00 12.37
N HIS A 116 7.69 11.60 11.11
CA HIS A 116 8.76 11.38 10.16
C HIS A 116 9.33 12.68 9.59
N GLU A 117 8.59 13.79 9.64
CA GLU A 117 9.09 15.12 9.28
C GLU A 117 10.18 15.56 10.27
N LEU A 118 9.97 15.31 11.56
CA LEU A 118 10.96 15.61 12.59
C LEU A 118 12.20 14.70 12.46
N ASP A 119 12.01 13.41 12.22
CA ASP A 119 13.12 12.47 12.00
C ASP A 119 13.89 12.83 10.72
N ALA A 120 13.21 13.18 9.63
CA ALA A 120 13.79 13.59 8.35
C ALA A 120 14.69 14.83 8.49
N LEU A 121 14.21 15.88 9.15
CA LEU A 121 14.99 17.08 9.42
C LEU A 121 16.22 16.75 10.27
N ALA A 122 16.05 15.88 11.28
CA ALA A 122 17.13 15.53 12.18
C ALA A 122 18.25 14.71 11.49
N VAL A 123 17.91 13.89 10.49
CA VAL A 123 18.88 13.15 9.65
C VAL A 123 19.38 13.96 8.44
N GLY A 124 19.06 15.25 8.38
CA GLY A 124 19.61 16.19 7.38
C GLY A 124 18.89 16.19 6.02
N LEU A 125 17.61 15.81 5.96
CA LEU A 125 16.80 16.05 4.78
C LEU A 125 16.48 17.55 4.65
N ASP A 126 16.64 18.11 3.44
CA ASP A 126 16.39 19.53 3.18
C ASP A 126 14.89 19.85 3.33
N GLU A 127 14.57 20.92 4.04
CA GLU A 127 13.19 21.40 4.19
C GLU A 127 12.54 21.71 2.83
N ALA A 128 13.31 22.22 1.86
CA ALA A 128 12.81 22.45 0.51
C ALA A 128 12.39 21.14 -0.19
N LEU A 129 13.10 20.05 0.05
CA LEU A 129 12.74 18.73 -0.47
C LEU A 129 11.52 18.17 0.26
N ILE A 130 11.43 18.33 1.59
CA ILE A 130 10.22 17.99 2.36
C ILE A 130 9.01 18.75 1.80
N ASP A 131 9.17 20.02 1.45
CA ASP A 131 8.12 20.86 0.87
C ASP A 131 7.71 20.40 -0.54
N VAL A 132 8.64 19.86 -1.34
CA VAL A 132 8.33 19.19 -2.61
C VAL A 132 7.42 17.99 -2.39
N VAL A 133 7.69 17.17 -1.37
CA VAL A 133 6.83 16.04 -1.00
C VAL A 133 5.49 16.55 -0.49
N ARG A 134 5.49 17.41 0.54
CA ARG A 134 4.30 17.92 1.24
C ARG A 134 3.24 18.46 0.30
N HIS A 135 3.66 19.20 -0.73
CA HIS A 135 2.75 19.85 -1.67
C HIS A 135 2.66 19.13 -3.03
N ARG A 136 3.20 17.91 -3.14
CA ARG A 136 3.29 17.14 -4.40
C ARG A 136 3.83 18.00 -5.57
N LYS A 137 4.85 18.82 -5.30
CA LYS A 137 5.44 19.70 -6.33
C LYS A 137 6.14 18.88 -7.42
N PRO A 138 6.34 19.44 -8.63
CA PRO A 138 7.20 18.83 -9.64
C PRO A 138 8.59 18.53 -9.06
N ILE A 139 9.17 17.38 -9.44
CA ILE A 139 10.51 16.97 -9.02
C ILE A 139 11.63 17.61 -9.86
N THR A 140 11.30 18.56 -10.74
CA THR A 140 12.27 19.26 -11.57
C THR A 140 13.32 19.96 -10.71
N GLY A 141 14.59 19.63 -10.92
CA GLY A 141 15.72 20.18 -10.15
C GLY A 141 16.06 19.41 -8.87
N VAL A 142 15.29 18.37 -8.51
CA VAL A 142 15.70 17.37 -7.51
C VAL A 142 16.72 16.44 -8.17
N GLY A 143 17.85 16.20 -7.51
CA GLY A 143 18.89 15.28 -7.97
C GLY A 143 18.62 13.82 -7.58
N ASP A 144 19.37 12.90 -8.15
CA ASP A 144 19.38 11.50 -7.72
C ASP A 144 20.26 11.30 -6.48
N PRO A 145 19.90 10.38 -5.56
CA PRO A 145 18.80 9.40 -5.68
C PRO A 145 17.42 9.87 -5.19
N GLU A 146 17.27 11.12 -4.75
CA GLU A 146 15.99 11.61 -4.20
C GLU A 146 14.88 11.67 -5.26
N ALA A 147 15.19 12.15 -6.46
CA ALA A 147 14.22 12.27 -7.54
C ALA A 147 13.60 10.91 -7.87
N ILE A 148 14.41 9.87 -8.03
CA ILE A 148 13.91 8.53 -8.36
C ILE A 148 13.09 7.89 -7.22
N ILE A 149 13.42 8.17 -5.96
CA ILE A 149 12.61 7.72 -4.81
C ILE A 149 11.22 8.36 -4.83
N LEU A 150 11.16 9.67 -5.10
CA LEU A 150 9.88 10.38 -5.21
C LEU A 150 9.04 9.89 -6.39
N GLU A 151 9.67 9.63 -7.53
CA GLU A 151 9.01 9.13 -8.73
C GLU A 151 8.44 7.72 -8.51
N VAL A 152 9.24 6.80 -7.95
CA VAL A 152 8.81 5.45 -7.58
C VAL A 152 7.60 5.48 -6.65
N GLY A 153 7.66 6.27 -5.56
CA GLY A 153 6.56 6.35 -4.60
C GLY A 153 5.28 6.91 -5.23
N ARG A 154 5.40 7.97 -6.04
CA ARG A 154 4.25 8.57 -6.73
C ARG A 154 3.63 7.60 -7.74
N GLU A 155 4.42 6.97 -8.59
CA GLU A 155 3.90 6.02 -9.58
C GLU A 155 3.19 4.85 -8.94
N LEU A 156 3.81 4.23 -7.93
CA LEU A 156 3.26 3.07 -7.23
C LEU A 156 1.92 3.38 -6.56
N PHE A 157 1.82 4.49 -5.85
CA PHE A 157 0.62 4.78 -5.06
C PHE A 157 -0.48 5.48 -5.84
N THR A 158 -0.17 6.12 -6.98
CA THR A 158 -1.19 6.78 -7.81
C THR A 158 -1.66 5.90 -8.98
N THR A 159 -0.72 5.22 -9.66
CA THR A 159 -1.03 4.42 -10.85
C THR A 159 -1.12 2.93 -10.56
N ARG A 160 -0.70 2.48 -9.37
CA ARG A 160 -0.66 1.05 -8.98
C ARG A 160 0.24 0.21 -9.89
N ARG A 161 1.21 0.86 -10.53
CA ARG A 161 2.20 0.28 -11.43
C ARG A 161 3.49 1.09 -11.30
N LEU A 162 4.62 0.45 -11.56
CA LEU A 162 5.88 1.15 -11.79
C LEU A 162 6.24 1.03 -13.27
N ASP A 163 6.42 2.16 -13.96
CA ASP A 163 6.74 2.17 -15.38
C ASP A 163 8.09 1.47 -15.65
N PRO A 164 8.26 0.72 -16.75
CA PRO A 164 9.54 0.07 -17.08
C PRO A 164 10.74 1.04 -17.11
N ASP A 165 10.56 2.27 -17.59
CA ASP A 165 11.66 3.25 -17.66
C ASP A 165 12.02 3.77 -16.27
N THR A 166 11.03 4.01 -15.41
CA THR A 166 11.23 4.38 -14.01
C THR A 166 11.87 3.24 -13.23
N TYR A 167 11.43 1.99 -13.44
CA TYR A 167 12.06 0.81 -12.85
C TYR A 167 13.53 0.68 -13.25
N ALA A 168 13.84 0.81 -14.55
CA ALA A 168 15.21 0.69 -15.06
C ALA A 168 16.14 1.76 -14.45
N ARG A 169 15.67 3.01 -14.34
CA ARG A 169 16.43 4.09 -13.68
C ARG A 169 16.59 3.85 -12.18
N ALA A 170 15.55 3.40 -11.49
CA ALA A 170 15.61 3.06 -10.07
C ALA A 170 16.61 1.93 -9.81
N LEU A 171 16.59 0.89 -10.64
CA LEU A 171 17.52 -0.23 -10.56
C LEU A 171 18.96 0.21 -10.81
N ALA A 172 19.20 1.07 -11.82
CA ALA A 172 20.53 1.60 -12.12
C ALA A 172 21.07 2.50 -11.00
N THR A 173 20.20 3.30 -10.38
CA THR A 173 20.58 4.30 -9.37
C THR A 173 20.78 3.69 -7.99
N LEU A 174 19.85 2.82 -7.56
CA LEU A 174 19.83 2.27 -6.21
C LEU A 174 20.52 0.91 -6.13
N GLY A 175 20.52 0.16 -7.24
CA GLY A 175 20.85 -1.26 -7.25
C GLY A 175 19.69 -2.13 -6.74
N LYS A 176 19.72 -3.42 -7.10
CA LYS A 176 18.64 -4.40 -6.84
C LYS A 176 18.21 -4.44 -5.37
N THR A 177 19.16 -4.61 -4.45
CA THR A 177 18.87 -4.79 -3.02
C THR A 177 18.23 -3.55 -2.40
N ASN A 178 18.77 -2.35 -2.68
CA ASN A 178 18.19 -1.11 -2.15
C ASN A 178 16.85 -0.78 -2.78
N LEU A 179 16.63 -1.12 -4.05
CA LEU A 179 15.32 -0.95 -4.68
C LEU A 179 14.27 -1.85 -4.00
N VAL A 180 14.59 -3.12 -3.76
CA VAL A 180 13.69 -4.04 -3.03
C VAL A 180 13.41 -3.54 -1.62
N ASP A 181 14.44 -3.12 -0.89
CA ASP A 181 14.30 -2.55 0.46
C ASP A 181 13.45 -1.27 0.46
N LEU A 182 13.62 -0.39 -0.55
CA LEU A 182 12.82 0.82 -0.70
C LEU A 182 11.33 0.49 -0.88
N ILE A 183 11.01 -0.43 -1.80
CA ILE A 183 9.62 -0.83 -2.08
C ILE A 183 8.99 -1.51 -0.86
N ASP A 184 9.72 -2.41 -0.20
CA ASP A 184 9.22 -3.09 1.01
C ASP A 184 8.99 -2.10 2.15
N LEU A 185 9.90 -1.13 2.36
CA LEU A 185 9.71 -0.06 3.32
C LEU A 185 8.45 0.76 3.00
N MET A 186 8.29 1.21 1.75
CA MET A 186 7.14 1.98 1.31
C MET A 186 5.83 1.20 1.50
N GLY A 187 5.79 -0.09 1.17
CA GLY A 187 4.62 -0.95 1.39
C GLY A 187 4.28 -1.13 2.88
N ARG A 188 5.29 -1.38 3.74
CA ARG A 188 5.07 -1.50 5.20
C ARG A 188 4.55 -0.21 5.83
N TYR A 189 4.98 0.94 5.31
CA TYR A 189 4.47 2.23 5.75
C TYR A 189 3.07 2.53 5.19
N ALA A 190 2.73 2.10 3.97
CA ALA A 190 1.36 2.14 3.47
C ALA A 190 0.40 1.32 4.36
N SER A 191 0.82 0.12 4.79
CA SER A 191 0.11 -0.72 5.76
C SER A 191 -0.08 -0.03 7.13
N THR A 192 0.96 0.65 7.59
CA THR A 192 0.90 1.43 8.85
C THR A 192 -0.05 2.61 8.72
N GLY A 193 0.00 3.32 7.60
CA GLY A 193 -0.94 4.39 7.24
C GLY A 193 -2.40 3.92 7.23
N ALA A 194 -2.68 2.79 6.57
CA ALA A 194 -4.03 2.19 6.58
C ALA A 194 -4.51 1.90 8.01
N THR A 195 -3.63 1.37 8.88
CA THR A 195 -3.95 1.16 10.30
C THR A 195 -4.27 2.48 11.01
N LEU A 196 -3.45 3.51 10.81
CA LEU A 196 -3.65 4.82 11.45
C LEU A 196 -4.95 5.49 11.00
N THR A 197 -5.30 5.35 9.72
CA THR A 197 -6.52 5.91 9.13
C THR A 197 -7.78 5.21 9.56
N ALA A 198 -7.79 3.87 9.51
CA ALA A 198 -8.92 3.05 9.96
C ALA A 198 -9.41 3.49 11.36
N PHE A 199 -8.47 3.71 12.27
CA PHE A 199 -8.74 4.07 13.66
C PHE A 199 -8.64 5.57 13.95
N ASN A 200 -8.64 6.42 12.91
CA ASN A 200 -8.63 7.87 13.02
C ASN A 200 -7.59 8.35 14.05
N GLN A 201 -6.36 7.85 13.95
CA GLN A 201 -5.29 8.22 14.87
C GLN A 201 -4.88 9.66 14.61
N GLN A 202 -5.35 10.57 15.45
CA GLN A 202 -4.96 11.96 15.39
C GLN A 202 -3.62 12.20 16.09
N MET A 203 -2.99 13.32 15.73
CA MET A 203 -1.78 13.82 16.38
C MET A 203 -1.95 13.95 17.90
N PRO A 204 -0.87 13.74 18.68
CA PRO A 204 -0.89 14.10 20.08
C PRO A 204 -1.24 15.58 20.29
N MET A 205 -1.84 15.87 21.45
CA MET A 205 -2.23 17.24 21.79
C MET A 205 -1.03 18.20 21.71
N GLY A 206 -1.24 19.34 21.07
CA GLY A 206 -0.22 20.39 20.92
C GLY A 206 0.78 20.17 19.77
N TRP A 207 0.74 19.03 19.08
CA TRP A 207 1.56 18.82 17.89
C TRP A 207 0.97 19.55 16.69
N ARG A 208 1.83 20.17 15.87
CA ARG A 208 1.41 20.82 14.64
C ARG A 208 1.13 19.77 13.57
N GLN A 209 -0.07 19.81 13.01
CA GLN A 209 -0.39 19.11 11.78
C GLN A 209 0.07 20.00 10.60
N SER A 210 1.03 19.51 9.79
CA SER A 210 1.65 20.25 8.69
C SER A 210 1.32 19.72 7.30
N LEU A 211 0.68 18.55 7.21
CA LEU A 211 0.31 17.91 5.94
C LEU A 211 -1.02 18.50 5.39
N PRO A 212 -1.10 18.98 4.14
CA PRO A 212 -2.36 19.48 3.60
C PRO A 212 -3.31 18.31 3.30
N LEU A 213 -4.42 18.19 4.04
CA LEU A 213 -5.41 17.12 3.84
C LEU A 213 -6.58 17.60 2.96
N SER A 214 -7.14 16.67 2.19
CA SER A 214 -8.38 16.86 1.42
C SER A 214 -9.64 16.67 2.27
N PHE A 215 -9.49 16.16 3.48
CA PHE A 215 -10.55 15.86 4.43
C PHE A 215 -10.34 16.57 5.77
N THR A 216 -11.42 16.69 6.53
CA THR A 216 -11.38 17.01 7.95
C THR A 216 -11.49 15.71 8.73
N TYR A 217 -10.72 15.55 9.80
CA TYR A 217 -10.85 14.39 10.65
C TYR A 217 -12.29 14.25 11.15
N PRO A 218 -12.85 13.03 11.14
CA PRO A 218 -14.02 12.72 11.94
C PRO A 218 -13.72 13.00 13.43
N ASP A 219 -14.71 13.47 14.20
CA ASP A 219 -14.57 13.81 15.63
C ASP A 219 -14.97 12.64 16.55
N ASP A 220 -14.91 11.41 16.04
CA ASP A 220 -15.33 10.18 16.69
C ASP A 220 -14.18 9.47 17.43
N ILE A 221 -13.39 10.24 18.17
CA ILE A 221 -12.20 9.73 18.87
C ILE A 221 -12.33 9.81 20.40
N HIS A 222 -11.66 8.90 21.08
CA HIS A 222 -11.35 9.03 22.49
C HIS A 222 -10.25 10.08 22.68
N LEU A 223 -10.46 11.03 23.60
CA LEU A 223 -9.54 12.16 23.80
C LEU A 223 -8.16 11.75 24.33
N ASP A 224 -8.08 10.65 25.08
CA ASP A 224 -6.88 10.18 25.76
C ASP A 224 -5.95 9.38 24.83
N SER A 225 -6.49 8.53 23.96
CA SER A 225 -5.75 7.83 22.91
C SER A 225 -5.59 8.64 21.61
N ARG A 226 -6.42 9.68 21.43
CA ARG A 226 -6.55 10.45 20.20
C ARG A 226 -6.92 9.55 19.00
N SER A 227 -7.66 8.48 19.23
CA SER A 227 -8.04 7.46 18.25
C SER A 227 -9.44 6.93 18.55
N ARG A 228 -10.05 6.21 17.59
CA ARG A 228 -11.32 5.48 17.76
C ARG A 228 -11.24 4.28 18.72
N LEU A 229 -10.04 3.92 19.18
CA LEU A 229 -9.84 2.91 20.20
C LEU A 229 -9.54 3.57 21.55
N PRO A 230 -10.13 3.11 22.66
CA PRO A 230 -9.79 3.60 23.99
C PRO A 230 -8.29 3.46 24.33
N LEU A 231 -7.86 4.19 25.36
CA LEU A 231 -6.50 4.07 25.88
C LEU A 231 -6.36 2.78 26.73
N ARG A 232 -5.47 1.85 26.34
CA ARG A 232 -5.29 0.55 27.01
C ARG A 232 -4.31 0.54 28.18
N PRO A 233 -4.74 0.29 29.43
CA PRO A 233 -3.86 0.31 30.59
C PRO A 233 -2.57 -0.50 30.38
N GLY A 234 -1.41 0.12 30.64
CA GLY A 234 -0.12 -0.55 30.51
C GLY A 234 1.05 0.40 30.75
N PRO A 235 2.28 -0.13 30.90
CA PRO A 235 3.47 0.70 30.98
C PRO A 235 3.73 1.30 29.60
N TYR A 236 3.16 2.48 29.34
CA TYR A 236 3.44 3.17 28.09
C TYR A 236 4.89 3.66 28.10
N ARG A 237 5.66 3.21 27.12
CA ARG A 237 6.98 3.77 26.86
C ARG A 237 6.81 4.88 25.84
N THR A 238 7.11 6.10 26.27
CA THR A 238 7.31 7.21 25.34
C THR A 238 8.49 6.85 24.46
N SER A 239 8.25 6.76 23.15
CA SER A 239 9.34 6.56 22.21
C SER A 239 10.18 7.84 22.20
N VAL A 240 11.46 7.72 22.49
CA VAL A 240 12.43 8.79 22.30
C VAL A 240 13.28 8.39 21.11
N SER A 241 13.41 9.27 20.12
CA SER A 241 14.35 9.04 19.03
C SER A 241 15.75 8.95 19.65
N ALA A 242 16.31 7.74 19.66
CA ALA A 242 17.60 7.44 20.28
C ALA A 242 18.74 8.29 19.69
N LEU A 243 18.56 8.79 18.47
CA LEU A 243 19.52 9.62 17.76
C LEU A 243 19.58 11.06 18.28
N TYR A 244 18.46 11.60 18.82
CA TYR A 244 18.34 13.04 19.11
C TYR A 244 17.77 13.38 20.49
N GLY A 245 17.44 12.38 21.32
CA GLY A 245 16.90 12.60 22.67
C GLY A 245 15.54 13.32 22.70
N ARG A 246 14.81 13.34 21.58
CA ARG A 246 13.49 13.95 21.44
C ARG A 246 12.39 12.89 21.54
N MET A 247 11.27 13.26 22.15
CA MET A 247 10.06 12.42 22.12
C MET A 247 9.64 12.22 20.67
N ALA A 248 9.74 10.99 20.19
CA ALA A 248 9.19 10.56 18.91
C ALA A 248 7.67 10.42 19.05
N SER A 249 7.13 9.64 19.99
CA SER A 249 5.68 9.64 20.25
C SER A 249 5.39 9.48 21.74
N PRO A 250 4.39 10.20 22.29
CA PRO A 250 3.87 9.91 23.63
C PRO A 250 3.46 8.45 23.74
N GLY A 251 3.79 7.84 24.87
CA GLY A 251 3.35 6.50 25.15
C GLY A 251 1.81 6.39 25.13
N GLY A 252 1.29 5.35 24.49
CA GLY A 252 -0.16 5.11 24.39
C GLY A 252 -0.84 5.81 23.21
N ILE A 253 -0.07 6.26 22.21
CA ILE A 253 -0.59 6.84 20.97
C ILE A 253 0.15 6.20 19.79
N GLY A 254 -0.58 5.90 18.72
CA GLY A 254 -0.01 5.41 17.46
C GLY A 254 -0.17 3.91 17.22
N PRO A 255 0.56 3.37 16.23
CA PRO A 255 0.25 2.07 15.65
C PRO A 255 0.46 0.91 16.64
N PHE A 256 1.38 1.04 17.61
CA PHE A 256 1.59 0.01 18.62
C PHE A 256 0.40 -0.15 19.57
N GLN A 257 -0.28 0.94 19.92
CA GLN A 257 -1.48 0.87 20.75
C GLN A 257 -2.62 0.19 19.98
N ILE A 258 -2.85 0.62 18.75
CA ILE A 258 -3.88 0.04 17.88
C ILE A 258 -3.64 -1.46 17.73
N ARG A 259 -2.43 -1.86 17.32
CA ARG A 259 -2.07 -3.27 17.12
C ARG A 259 -2.17 -4.11 18.39
N ALA A 260 -2.08 -3.52 19.57
CA ALA A 260 -2.25 -4.28 20.81
C ALA A 260 -3.65 -4.90 20.94
N TYR A 261 -4.69 -4.25 20.38
CA TYR A 261 -6.07 -4.75 20.39
C TYR A 261 -6.26 -6.04 19.59
N GLY A 262 -5.45 -6.26 18.56
CA GLY A 262 -5.47 -7.46 17.74
C GLY A 262 -4.94 -8.69 18.48
N GLN A 263 -5.28 -9.87 17.99
CA GLN A 263 -4.81 -11.17 18.47
C GLN A 263 -4.17 -12.02 17.35
N GLY A 264 -4.07 -11.47 16.13
CA GLY A 264 -3.39 -12.07 15.00
C GLY A 264 -4.27 -12.98 14.14
N PRO A 265 -3.75 -13.42 12.97
CA PRO A 265 -4.54 -14.04 11.91
C PRO A 265 -5.20 -15.37 12.30
N SER A 266 -4.51 -16.26 13.02
CA SER A 266 -5.11 -17.55 13.45
C SER A 266 -6.28 -17.35 14.42
N SER A 267 -6.14 -16.35 15.30
CA SER A 267 -7.17 -15.93 16.24
C SER A 267 -8.36 -15.31 15.49
N LEU A 268 -8.09 -14.44 14.53
CA LEU A 268 -9.10 -13.86 13.65
C LEU A 268 -9.87 -14.94 12.90
N GLU A 269 -9.18 -15.86 12.22
CA GLU A 269 -9.80 -16.95 11.46
C GLU A 269 -10.76 -17.79 12.31
N SER A 270 -10.37 -18.10 13.56
CA SER A 270 -11.21 -18.87 14.47
C SER A 270 -12.51 -18.14 14.89
N ARG A 271 -12.52 -16.80 14.83
CA ARG A 271 -13.65 -15.97 15.29
C ARG A 271 -14.55 -15.51 14.14
N VAL A 272 -13.96 -15.06 13.03
CA VAL A 272 -14.72 -14.52 11.88
C VAL A 272 -14.81 -15.48 10.69
N GLY A 273 -13.96 -16.51 10.67
CA GLY A 273 -13.88 -17.50 9.59
C GLY A 273 -13.06 -17.06 8.39
N GLU A 274 -12.46 -18.04 7.70
CA GLU A 274 -11.67 -17.85 6.48
C GLU A 274 -12.47 -17.11 5.39
N ARG A 275 -13.78 -17.36 5.28
CA ARG A 275 -14.68 -16.69 4.33
C ARG A 275 -14.55 -15.17 4.38
N LEU A 276 -14.65 -14.59 5.58
CA LEU A 276 -14.63 -13.13 5.75
C LEU A 276 -13.22 -12.57 5.57
N MET A 277 -12.20 -13.30 6.04
CA MET A 277 -10.81 -12.92 5.76
C MET A 277 -10.55 -12.84 4.25
N MET A 278 -11.04 -13.80 3.48
CA MET A 278 -10.89 -13.79 2.02
C MET A 278 -11.65 -12.65 1.35
N LEU A 279 -12.79 -12.21 1.90
CA LEU A 279 -13.46 -10.98 1.45
C LEU A 279 -12.56 -9.76 1.67
N ALA A 280 -11.93 -9.63 2.85
CA ALA A 280 -10.98 -8.56 3.15
C ALA A 280 -9.79 -8.54 2.18
N VAL A 281 -9.28 -9.73 1.83
CA VAL A 281 -8.20 -9.88 0.83
C VAL A 281 -8.65 -9.42 -0.56
N LEU A 282 -9.80 -9.89 -1.04
CA LEU A 282 -10.28 -9.55 -2.38
C LEU A 282 -10.64 -8.07 -2.52
N VAL A 283 -11.29 -7.45 -1.52
CA VAL A 283 -11.60 -6.02 -1.58
C VAL A 283 -10.33 -5.16 -1.56
N THR A 284 -9.30 -5.59 -0.83
CA THR A 284 -7.98 -4.95 -0.86
C THR A 284 -7.30 -5.11 -2.21
N ALA A 285 -7.24 -6.33 -2.75
CA ALA A 285 -6.66 -6.59 -4.07
C ALA A 285 -7.36 -5.73 -5.15
N ARG A 286 -8.68 -5.59 -5.08
CA ARG A 286 -9.45 -4.71 -5.99
C ARG A 286 -9.12 -3.23 -5.81
N ALA A 287 -8.98 -2.75 -4.57
CA ALA A 287 -8.66 -1.35 -4.27
C ALA A 287 -7.29 -0.93 -4.82
N HIS A 288 -6.36 -1.87 -4.88
CA HIS A 288 -5.02 -1.71 -5.44
C HIS A 288 -4.86 -2.22 -6.88
N ASP A 289 -5.95 -2.63 -7.55
CA ASP A 289 -5.90 -3.18 -8.91
C ASP A 289 -4.85 -4.32 -9.07
N SER A 290 -4.63 -5.11 -8.00
CA SER A 290 -3.60 -6.16 -7.95
C SER A 290 -4.11 -7.44 -8.63
N GLN A 291 -3.74 -7.60 -9.91
CA GLN A 291 -4.10 -8.77 -10.72
C GLN A 291 -3.63 -10.08 -10.09
N TYR A 292 -2.39 -10.11 -9.59
CA TYR A 292 -1.79 -11.30 -9.01
C TYR A 292 -2.52 -11.70 -7.73
N ASP A 293 -2.68 -10.77 -6.78
CA ASP A 293 -3.36 -11.06 -5.51
C ASP A 293 -4.78 -11.53 -5.76
N TRP A 294 -5.55 -10.82 -6.60
CA TRP A 294 -6.92 -11.22 -6.89
C TRP A 294 -7.00 -12.63 -7.46
N THR A 295 -6.24 -12.92 -8.52
CA THR A 295 -6.33 -14.21 -9.23
C THR A 295 -5.89 -15.38 -8.35
N MET A 296 -4.87 -15.18 -7.51
CA MET A 296 -4.38 -16.24 -6.63
C MET A 296 -5.30 -16.48 -5.42
N HIS A 297 -6.05 -15.47 -4.96
CA HIS A 297 -6.90 -15.57 -3.78
C HIS A 297 -8.37 -15.88 -4.08
N GLU A 298 -8.88 -15.58 -5.28
CA GLU A 298 -10.28 -15.87 -5.64
C GLU A 298 -10.65 -17.37 -5.51
N PRO A 299 -9.83 -18.35 -5.95
CA PRO A 299 -10.13 -19.76 -5.73
C PRO A 299 -10.24 -20.14 -4.25
N THR A 300 -9.36 -19.59 -3.41
CA THR A 300 -9.39 -19.78 -1.96
C THR A 300 -10.65 -19.16 -1.34
N ALA A 301 -11.05 -17.98 -1.80
CA ALA A 301 -12.29 -17.33 -1.36
C ALA A 301 -13.53 -18.18 -1.67
N VAL A 302 -13.60 -18.75 -2.87
CA VAL A 302 -14.67 -19.68 -3.27
C VAL A 302 -14.64 -20.95 -2.40
N ALA A 303 -13.47 -21.53 -2.18
CA ALA A 303 -13.30 -22.72 -1.34
C ALA A 303 -13.72 -22.47 0.12
N ALA A 304 -13.46 -21.27 0.64
CA ALA A 304 -13.88 -20.81 1.97
C ALA A 304 -15.38 -20.48 2.05
N GLY A 305 -16.12 -20.55 0.94
CA GLY A 305 -17.57 -20.33 0.89
C GLY A 305 -18.00 -18.88 0.65
N LEU A 306 -17.12 -18.01 0.13
CA LEU A 306 -17.51 -16.67 -0.29
C LEU A 306 -18.37 -16.76 -1.57
N GLN A 307 -19.55 -16.14 -1.53
CA GLN A 307 -20.54 -16.29 -2.59
C GLN A 307 -20.10 -15.57 -3.87
N PRO A 308 -20.37 -16.14 -5.06
CA PRO A 308 -20.02 -15.52 -6.34
C PRO A 308 -20.55 -14.08 -6.49
N GLU A 309 -21.77 -13.80 -6.01
CA GLU A 309 -22.36 -12.46 -6.07
C GLU A 309 -21.53 -11.43 -5.30
N VAL A 310 -21.00 -11.79 -4.11
CA VAL A 310 -20.15 -10.91 -3.31
C VAL A 310 -18.84 -10.63 -4.05
N ILE A 311 -18.24 -11.67 -4.62
CA ILE A 311 -17.01 -11.57 -5.43
C ILE A 311 -17.24 -10.63 -6.63
N GLU A 312 -18.36 -10.78 -7.35
CA GLU A 312 -18.71 -9.92 -8.47
C GLU A 312 -18.97 -8.47 -8.04
N ILE A 313 -19.64 -8.24 -6.91
CA ILE A 313 -19.84 -6.89 -6.36
C ILE A 313 -18.51 -6.21 -6.09
N VAL A 314 -17.55 -6.93 -5.50
CA VAL A 314 -16.20 -6.40 -5.29
C VAL A 314 -15.49 -6.20 -6.63
N ARG A 315 -15.46 -7.22 -7.50
CA ARG A 315 -14.77 -7.22 -8.80
C ARG A 315 -15.17 -6.02 -9.66
N ASP A 316 -16.47 -5.78 -9.77
CA ASP A 316 -17.04 -4.78 -10.66
C ASP A 316 -17.27 -3.44 -9.95
N ARG A 317 -16.83 -3.31 -8.69
CA ARG A 317 -17.04 -2.14 -7.83
C ARG A 317 -18.54 -1.74 -7.74
N ARG A 318 -19.45 -2.72 -7.74
CA ARG A 318 -20.90 -2.47 -7.59
C ARG A 318 -21.23 -1.99 -6.16
N PRO A 319 -22.34 -1.26 -5.95
CA PRO A 319 -22.81 -0.95 -4.60
C PRO A 319 -22.98 -2.20 -3.74
N SER A 320 -22.66 -2.11 -2.45
CA SER A 320 -22.80 -3.19 -1.46
C SER A 320 -24.26 -3.45 -1.04
N THR A 321 -25.21 -2.71 -1.61
CA THR A 321 -26.64 -2.80 -1.29
C THR A 321 -27.16 -4.22 -1.53
N GLY A 322 -27.74 -4.83 -0.49
CA GLY A 322 -28.32 -6.17 -0.55
C GLY A 322 -27.37 -7.30 -0.14
N LEU A 323 -26.11 -6.98 0.17
CA LEU A 323 -25.23 -7.89 0.90
C LEU A 323 -25.71 -8.07 2.36
N ASP A 324 -25.26 -9.13 3.01
CA ASP A 324 -25.38 -9.22 4.47
C ASP A 324 -24.57 -8.10 5.15
N GLU A 325 -24.95 -7.75 6.38
CA GLU A 325 -24.38 -6.55 7.05
C GLU A 325 -22.86 -6.65 7.23
N ASN A 326 -22.33 -7.84 7.54
CA ASN A 326 -20.88 -8.00 7.75
C ASN A 326 -20.12 -7.80 6.42
N ASP A 327 -20.61 -8.40 5.34
CA ASP A 327 -20.02 -8.22 4.01
C ASP A 327 -20.12 -6.76 3.55
N ALA A 328 -21.29 -6.12 3.71
CA ALA A 328 -21.49 -4.72 3.33
C ALA A 328 -20.58 -3.78 4.14
N ALA A 329 -20.53 -3.95 5.46
CA ALA A 329 -19.70 -3.14 6.34
C ALA A 329 -18.22 -3.27 5.99
N LEU A 330 -17.72 -4.48 5.74
CA LEU A 330 -16.32 -4.69 5.37
C LEU A 330 -15.99 -4.11 3.98
N VAL A 331 -16.89 -4.28 3.00
CA VAL A 331 -16.70 -3.76 1.64
C VAL A 331 -16.70 -2.23 1.63
N ASP A 332 -17.66 -1.59 2.28
CA ASP A 332 -17.77 -0.12 2.36
C ASP A 332 -16.57 0.47 3.11
N PHE A 333 -16.22 -0.14 4.25
CA PHE A 333 -15.07 0.27 5.05
C PHE A 333 -13.76 0.23 4.27
N ALA A 334 -13.49 -0.87 3.57
CA ALA A 334 -12.26 -1.01 2.79
C ALA A 334 -12.21 -0.03 1.60
N ARG A 335 -13.37 0.24 0.96
CA ARG A 335 -13.47 1.21 -0.14
C ARG A 335 -13.12 2.61 0.34
N GLU A 336 -13.69 3.07 1.45
CA GLU A 336 -13.34 4.38 2.02
C GLU A 336 -11.87 4.43 2.44
N LEU A 337 -11.40 3.40 3.18
CA LEU A 337 -10.04 3.31 3.68
C LEU A 337 -8.98 3.51 2.58
N PHE A 338 -9.16 2.86 1.42
CA PHE A 338 -8.15 2.85 0.35
C PHE A 338 -8.41 3.86 -0.78
N ALA A 339 -9.65 4.35 -0.95
CA ALA A 339 -9.95 5.35 -1.98
C ALA A 339 -9.86 6.78 -1.45
N ASP A 340 -10.38 7.03 -0.25
CA ASP A 340 -10.49 8.37 0.32
C ASP A 340 -9.36 8.67 1.31
N TYR A 341 -8.58 7.65 1.69
CA TYR A 341 -7.59 7.68 2.77
C TYR A 341 -8.16 8.25 4.07
N ASN A 342 -9.45 7.98 4.29
CA ASN A 342 -10.24 8.34 5.45
C ASN A 342 -11.40 7.34 5.55
N VAL A 343 -11.94 7.14 6.75
CA VAL A 343 -13.16 6.34 6.94
C VAL A 343 -14.17 7.20 7.67
N ALA A 344 -15.36 7.37 7.13
CA ALA A 344 -16.43 8.14 7.74
C ALA A 344 -16.84 7.56 9.10
N ALA A 345 -17.36 8.41 10.00
CA ALA A 345 -17.74 7.98 11.34
C ALA A 345 -18.82 6.89 11.31
N ASP A 346 -19.82 7.03 10.44
CA ASP A 346 -20.90 6.05 10.30
C ASP A 346 -20.39 4.70 9.75
N THR A 347 -19.48 4.74 8.77
CA THR A 347 -18.87 3.53 8.19
C THR A 347 -17.99 2.80 9.21
N TYR A 348 -17.20 3.55 10.00
CA TYR A 348 -16.45 2.96 11.10
C TYR A 348 -17.37 2.36 12.17
N ALA A 349 -18.43 3.08 12.57
CA ALA A 349 -19.37 2.61 13.59
C ALA A 349 -20.04 1.29 13.16
N ARG A 350 -20.46 1.18 11.90
CA ARG A 350 -21.01 -0.06 11.33
C ARG A 350 -20.00 -1.22 11.37
N ALA A 351 -18.75 -0.99 10.95
CA ALA A 351 -17.72 -2.01 11.01
C ALA A 351 -17.37 -2.42 12.45
N ALA A 352 -17.32 -1.46 13.38
CA ALA A 352 -17.07 -1.72 14.79
C ALA A 352 -18.23 -2.49 15.45
N GLU A 353 -19.48 -2.25 15.05
CA GLU A 353 -20.64 -3.03 15.50
C GLU A 353 -20.60 -4.46 14.95
N ALA A 354 -20.23 -4.64 13.67
CA ALA A 354 -20.17 -5.94 13.02
C ALA A 354 -19.05 -6.85 13.57
N PHE A 355 -17.89 -6.28 13.91
CA PHE A 355 -16.67 -7.06 14.22
C PHE A 355 -16.15 -6.85 15.65
N GLY A 356 -16.54 -5.78 16.32
CA GLY A 356 -15.88 -5.34 17.55
C GLY A 356 -14.44 -4.86 17.30
N GLU A 357 -13.81 -4.32 18.35
CA GLU A 357 -12.49 -3.67 18.25
C GLU A 357 -11.37 -4.65 17.86
N THR A 358 -11.34 -5.83 18.49
CA THR A 358 -10.26 -6.81 18.28
C THR A 358 -10.24 -7.35 16.86
N ASP A 359 -11.38 -7.80 16.33
CA ASP A 359 -11.43 -8.40 15.00
C ASP A 359 -11.32 -7.33 13.91
N LEU A 360 -11.86 -6.12 14.12
CA LEU A 360 -11.64 -5.01 13.18
C LEU A 360 -10.15 -4.63 13.09
N VAL A 361 -9.41 -4.62 14.20
CA VAL A 361 -7.96 -4.38 14.19
C VAL A 361 -7.21 -5.45 13.41
N ASP A 362 -7.54 -6.73 13.63
CA ASP A 362 -6.90 -7.83 12.91
C ASP A 362 -7.30 -7.83 11.40
N LEU A 363 -8.55 -7.49 11.05
CA LEU A 363 -8.99 -7.31 9.66
C LEU A 363 -8.25 -6.16 8.96
N VAL A 364 -8.10 -5.01 9.64
CA VAL A 364 -7.33 -3.88 9.12
C VAL A 364 -5.85 -4.24 8.95
N ALA A 365 -5.28 -5.03 9.88
CA ALA A 365 -3.91 -5.52 9.75
C ALA A 365 -3.75 -6.45 8.54
N LEU A 366 -4.72 -7.33 8.28
CA LEU A 366 -4.76 -8.19 7.10
C LEU A 366 -4.84 -7.36 5.81
N MET A 367 -5.79 -6.42 5.73
CA MET A 367 -5.94 -5.53 4.57
C MET A 367 -4.67 -4.70 4.34
N GLY A 368 -4.09 -4.12 5.40
CA GLY A 368 -2.85 -3.37 5.31
C GLY A 368 -1.67 -4.23 4.82
N ALA A 369 -1.58 -5.49 5.22
CA ALA A 369 -0.54 -6.40 4.73
C ALA A 369 -0.70 -6.68 3.23
N HIS A 370 -1.91 -6.95 2.76
CA HIS A 370 -2.18 -7.15 1.34
C HIS A 370 -1.98 -5.87 0.51
N ALA A 371 -2.25 -4.69 1.06
CA ALA A 371 -1.91 -3.42 0.41
C ALA A 371 -0.39 -3.25 0.24
N ALA A 372 0.41 -3.67 1.24
CA ALA A 372 1.87 -3.68 1.14
C ALA A 372 2.37 -4.67 0.08
N ASP A 373 1.74 -5.84 0.00
CA ASP A 373 2.06 -6.86 -1.00
C ASP A 373 1.73 -6.38 -2.42
N ALA A 374 0.58 -5.74 -2.61
CA ALA A 374 0.20 -5.14 -3.88
C ALA A 374 1.24 -4.12 -4.38
N ALA A 375 1.80 -3.29 -3.49
CA ALA A 375 2.86 -2.35 -3.85
C ALA A 375 4.15 -3.07 -4.33
N VAL A 376 4.53 -4.17 -3.67
CA VAL A 376 5.69 -4.99 -4.07
C VAL A 376 5.43 -5.67 -5.41
N LEU A 377 4.27 -6.28 -5.60
CA LEU A 377 3.88 -6.94 -6.85
C LEU A 377 3.84 -5.96 -8.03
N ALA A 378 3.29 -4.75 -7.81
CA ALA A 378 3.24 -3.69 -8.82
C ALA A 378 4.63 -3.17 -9.19
N ALA A 379 5.54 -3.01 -8.23
CA ALA A 379 6.89 -2.50 -8.50
C ALA A 379 7.71 -3.44 -9.38
N PHE A 380 7.56 -4.75 -9.17
CA PHE A 380 8.31 -5.77 -9.87
C PHE A 380 7.53 -6.42 -11.02
N ASP A 381 6.38 -5.85 -11.40
CA ASP A 381 5.51 -6.32 -12.48
C ASP A 381 5.30 -7.84 -12.44
N GLN A 382 4.91 -8.34 -11.25
CA GLN A 382 4.72 -9.77 -11.02
C GLN A 382 3.57 -10.28 -11.88
N GLN A 383 3.90 -11.13 -12.86
CA GLN A 383 2.94 -11.79 -13.72
C GLN A 383 2.37 -13.04 -13.04
N LEU A 384 1.16 -13.41 -13.46
CA LEU A 384 0.51 -14.65 -13.07
C LEU A 384 1.34 -15.86 -13.50
N PRO A 385 1.30 -16.99 -12.76
CA PRO A 385 1.94 -18.23 -13.18
C PRO A 385 1.51 -18.66 -14.59
N GLU A 386 2.38 -19.41 -15.27
CA GLU A 386 2.07 -19.91 -16.61
C GLU A 386 0.80 -20.77 -16.60
N GLY A 387 -0.10 -20.52 -17.56
CA GLY A 387 -1.38 -21.23 -17.68
C GLY A 387 -2.47 -20.75 -16.71
N VAL A 388 -2.23 -19.71 -15.91
CA VAL A 388 -3.24 -19.10 -15.05
C VAL A 388 -3.83 -17.87 -15.72
N ASP A 389 -5.13 -17.90 -16.00
CA ASP A 389 -5.85 -16.78 -16.61
C ASP A 389 -6.11 -15.66 -15.58
N PRO A 390 -5.99 -14.38 -15.98
CA PRO A 390 -6.36 -13.24 -15.13
C PRO A 390 -7.86 -13.23 -14.84
N ARG A 391 -8.21 -12.96 -13.57
CA ARG A 391 -9.62 -12.96 -13.08
C ARG A 391 -10.16 -11.60 -12.67
N LEU A 392 -9.27 -10.61 -12.62
CA LEU A 392 -9.60 -9.21 -12.31
C LEU A 392 -9.60 -8.39 -13.60
N PRO A 393 -10.68 -7.65 -13.91
CA PRO A 393 -10.65 -6.66 -14.98
C PRO A 393 -9.87 -5.44 -14.52
N LEU A 394 -8.76 -5.14 -15.19
CA LEU A 394 -7.99 -3.92 -14.99
C LEU A 394 -8.48 -2.81 -15.95
N PRO A 395 -8.39 -1.53 -15.55
CA PRO A 395 -8.82 -0.38 -16.35
C PRO A 395 -7.98 -0.14 -17.62
#